data_AF-A0A839JVE0-F1
#
_entry.id   AF-A0A839JVE0-F1
#
_cell.length_a   1.000
_cell.length_b   1.000
_cell.length_c   1.000
_cell.angle_alpha   90.00
_cell.angle_beta   90.00
_cell.angle_gamma   90.00
#
_symmetry.space_group_name_H-M   'P 1'
#
loop_
_entity.id
_entity.type
_entity.pdbx_description
1 polymer ?
#
loop_
_entity_poly.entity_id
_entity_poly.type
_entity_poly.pdbx_seq_one_letter_code
_entity_poly.pdbx_strand_id
1 'polypeptide(L)'
;MKRWLPMEYRGPLFAPNDDGSTGNGGGGGAPSDPKDAPAGDKDKDTPEHVPYSRFAEVNNQKKELETQLEAYRKKEAEEVEKKKNDEEAEAKKRGEYEKLIEQKDKELADYKSKQEAWTKREEALTAKNTKRIEALKAKLGEDWTTAESLIADISDPYKLEEKLDAIEVFRGVPQEKTPPKGGGDLPGGGGKGRLNELKEILNKGGRLTAGEQREFFRLAHELEQK
;
A
#
# COMPACT_ATOMS: atom_id res chain seq x y z
N MET A 1 1.34 -14.39 23.50
CA MET A 1 1.99 -14.92 22.27
C MET A 1 1.51 -16.34 22.06
N LYS A 2 0.56 -16.57 21.15
CA LYS A 2 0.07 -17.92 20.81
C LYS A 2 0.59 -18.26 19.41
N ARG A 3 1.53 -19.20 19.36
CA ARG A 3 2.15 -19.74 18.14
C ARG A 3 1.12 -20.62 17.45
N TRP A 4 0.77 -20.31 16.20
CA TRP A 4 -0.01 -21.19 15.35
C TRP A 4 0.93 -22.21 14.70
N LEU A 5 0.62 -23.50 14.88
CA LEU A 5 1.27 -24.61 14.18
C LEU A 5 0.73 -24.69 12.73
N PRO A 6 1.56 -25.11 11.75
CA PRO A 6 1.11 -25.27 10.37
C PRO A 6 0.19 -26.49 10.21
N MET A 7 -0.88 -26.28 9.44
CA MET A 7 -1.91 -27.25 9.11
C MET A 7 -1.35 -28.25 8.09
N GLU A 8 -1.10 -29.49 8.52
CA GLU A 8 -0.65 -30.56 7.63
C GLU A 8 -1.77 -30.97 6.66
N TYR A 9 -1.39 -31.08 5.39
CA TYR A 9 -2.17 -31.56 4.26
C TYR A 9 -2.91 -32.87 4.59
N ARG A 10 -4.25 -32.88 4.52
CA ARG A 10 -5.04 -34.10 4.32
C ARG A 10 -5.43 -34.20 2.85
N GLY A 11 -4.85 -35.17 2.15
CA GLY A 11 -5.24 -35.56 0.81
C GLY A 11 -6.69 -36.07 0.71
N PRO A 12 -7.19 -36.30 -0.51
CA PRO A 12 -8.59 -36.65 -0.73
C PRO A 12 -8.93 -38.01 -0.12
N LEU A 13 -9.93 -38.03 0.77
CA LEU A 13 -10.56 -39.24 1.27
C LEU A 13 -11.32 -39.91 0.12
N PHE A 14 -10.76 -41.02 -0.39
CA PHE A 14 -11.48 -41.98 -1.22
C PHE A 14 -12.65 -42.58 -0.42
N ALA A 15 -13.85 -42.58 -1.00
CA ALA A 15 -14.97 -43.38 -0.52
C ALA A 15 -14.78 -44.84 -0.98
N PRO A 16 -14.96 -45.86 -0.12
CA PRO A 16 -15.01 -47.24 -0.56
C PRO A 16 -16.43 -47.54 -1.04
N ASN A 17 -16.60 -47.77 -2.33
CA ASN A 17 -17.55 -48.71 -2.95
C ASN A 17 -17.58 -48.43 -4.46
N ASP A 18 -16.74 -49.15 -5.21
CA ASP A 18 -16.89 -49.28 -6.67
C ASP A 18 -16.42 -50.68 -7.07
N ASP A 19 -17.32 -51.66 -6.89
CA ASP A 19 -17.15 -53.02 -7.41
C ASP A 19 -17.63 -53.05 -8.87
N GLY A 20 -16.84 -52.44 -9.74
CA GLY A 20 -16.97 -52.58 -11.18
C GLY A 20 -16.28 -53.85 -11.68
N SER A 21 -17.02 -54.95 -11.81
CA SER A 21 -16.63 -56.06 -12.68
C SER A 21 -17.63 -56.17 -13.84
N THR A 22 -17.23 -55.58 -14.97
CA THR A 22 -17.80 -55.79 -16.30
C THR A 22 -17.53 -57.21 -16.79
N GLY A 23 -18.56 -57.91 -17.29
CA GLY A 23 -18.34 -59.15 -18.05
C GLY A 23 -19.59 -59.89 -18.54
N ASN A 24 -19.90 -59.67 -19.82
CA ASN A 24 -20.51 -60.60 -20.79
C ASN A 24 -21.99 -61.04 -20.72
N GLY A 25 -22.72 -60.67 -21.78
CA GLY A 25 -23.15 -61.64 -22.81
C GLY A 25 -24.49 -62.35 -22.61
N GLY A 26 -25.49 -61.96 -23.39
CA GLY A 26 -26.76 -62.69 -23.53
C GLY A 26 -26.65 -63.99 -24.34
N GLY A 27 -27.64 -64.87 -24.20
CA GLY A 27 -27.82 -66.05 -25.04
C GLY A 27 -28.86 -67.01 -24.44
N GLY A 28 -29.97 -67.22 -25.15
CA GLY A 28 -31.16 -67.93 -24.68
C GLY A 28 -31.07 -69.46 -24.61
N GLY A 29 -32.07 -70.03 -23.96
CA GLY A 29 -32.39 -71.46 -23.94
C GLY A 29 -33.42 -71.77 -22.86
N ALA A 30 -34.65 -72.12 -23.26
CA ALA A 30 -35.65 -72.82 -22.46
C ALA A 30 -35.97 -74.15 -23.18
N PRO A 31 -36.72 -75.13 -22.61
CA PRO A 31 -37.24 -75.29 -21.25
C PRO A 31 -36.97 -76.70 -20.65
N SER A 32 -37.21 -76.91 -19.36
CA SER A 32 -37.57 -78.25 -18.85
C SER A 32 -38.40 -78.13 -17.58
N ASP A 33 -39.68 -78.46 -17.71
CA ASP A 33 -40.71 -78.47 -16.66
C ASP A 33 -40.60 -79.70 -15.73
N PRO A 34 -41.30 -79.68 -14.56
CA PRO A 34 -40.82 -80.24 -13.29
C PRO A 34 -41.45 -81.60 -12.94
N LYS A 35 -40.91 -82.28 -11.91
CA LYS A 35 -41.55 -83.44 -11.28
C LYS A 35 -41.74 -83.25 -9.78
N ASP A 36 -43.01 -83.40 -9.40
CA ASP A 36 -43.57 -83.91 -8.15
C ASP A 36 -43.61 -82.98 -6.91
N ALA A 37 -44.79 -82.38 -6.71
CA ALA A 37 -45.35 -81.93 -5.42
C ALA A 37 -46.05 -83.16 -4.73
N PRO A 38 -46.36 -83.19 -3.40
CA PRO A 38 -47.25 -82.22 -2.70
C PRO A 38 -46.80 -81.99 -1.23
N ALA A 39 -47.40 -81.21 -0.32
CA ALA A 39 -48.69 -80.58 -0.16
C ALA A 39 -48.46 -79.35 0.76
N GLY A 40 -49.18 -78.27 0.52
CA GLY A 40 -49.19 -77.09 1.38
C GLY A 40 -50.44 -76.28 1.09
N ASP A 41 -51.11 -75.88 2.16
CA ASP A 41 -52.48 -75.44 2.26
C ASP A 41 -52.87 -74.27 1.35
N LYS A 42 -54.19 -74.16 1.13
CA LYS A 42 -54.83 -73.10 0.36
C LYS A 42 -54.64 -71.76 1.05
N ASP A 43 -53.82 -70.89 0.48
CA ASP A 43 -54.11 -69.47 0.44
C ASP A 43 -53.87 -68.98 -0.99
N LYS A 44 -54.94 -68.48 -1.60
CA LYS A 44 -54.86 -67.84 -2.91
C LYS A 44 -54.15 -66.51 -2.69
N ASP A 45 -52.83 -66.49 -2.84
CA ASP A 45 -52.08 -65.27 -3.12
C ASP A 45 -52.48 -64.78 -4.51
N THR A 46 -53.64 -64.13 -4.58
CA THR A 46 -53.89 -63.18 -5.66
C THR A 46 -52.78 -62.14 -5.57
N PRO A 47 -52.02 -61.86 -6.65
CA PRO A 47 -51.03 -60.81 -6.62
C PRO A 47 -51.75 -59.55 -6.14
N GLU A 48 -51.32 -58.99 -5.00
CA GLU A 48 -51.83 -57.74 -4.46
C GLU A 48 -51.79 -56.72 -5.60
N HIS A 49 -52.96 -56.48 -6.21
CA HIS A 49 -53.03 -55.58 -7.33
C HIS A 49 -52.86 -54.18 -6.75
N VAL A 50 -51.63 -53.67 -6.80
CA VAL A 50 -51.32 -52.31 -6.37
C VAL A 50 -52.23 -51.38 -7.15
N PRO A 51 -53.10 -50.61 -6.45
CA PRO A 51 -54.04 -49.72 -7.14
C PRO A 51 -53.27 -48.68 -7.95
N TYR A 52 -53.75 -48.38 -9.16
CA TYR A 52 -53.13 -47.39 -10.04
C TYR A 52 -52.90 -46.02 -9.36
N SER A 53 -53.75 -45.66 -8.39
CA SER A 53 -53.60 -44.46 -7.57
C SER A 53 -52.26 -44.39 -6.82
N ARG A 54 -51.70 -45.52 -6.37
CA ARG A 54 -50.40 -45.55 -5.68
C ARG A 54 -49.23 -45.25 -6.62
N PHE A 55 -49.30 -45.70 -7.88
CA PHE A 55 -48.28 -45.37 -8.88
C PHE A 55 -48.34 -43.90 -9.29
N ALA A 56 -49.54 -43.33 -9.38
CA ALA A 56 -49.71 -41.90 -9.65
C ALA A 56 -49.13 -41.04 -8.50
N GLU A 57 -49.36 -41.45 -7.25
CA GLU A 57 -48.82 -40.79 -6.07
C GLU A 57 -47.28 -40.82 -6.04
N VAL A 58 -46.67 -42.00 -6.25
CA VAL A 58 -45.20 -42.15 -6.29
C VAL A 58 -44.58 -41.35 -7.44
N ASN A 59 -45.21 -41.31 -8.61
CA ASN A 59 -44.72 -40.50 -9.73
C ASN A 59 -44.81 -39.00 -9.44
N ASN A 60 -45.86 -38.55 -8.76
CA ASN A 60 -45.99 -37.16 -8.35
C ASN A 60 -44.95 -36.80 -7.28
N GLN A 61 -44.73 -37.67 -6.30
CA GLN A 61 -43.67 -37.51 -5.29
C GLN A 61 -42.28 -37.46 -5.92
N LYS A 62 -42.00 -38.30 -6.92
CA LYS A 62 -40.73 -38.29 -7.64
C LYS A 62 -40.51 -36.96 -8.36
N LYS A 63 -41.52 -36.44 -9.07
CA LYS A 63 -41.42 -35.14 -9.74
C LYS A 63 -41.22 -33.98 -8.75
N GLU A 64 -41.91 -34.02 -7.62
CA GLU A 64 -41.75 -33.02 -6.56
C GLU A 64 -40.32 -33.06 -5.99
N LEU A 65 -39.79 -34.24 -5.69
CA LEU A 65 -38.42 -34.42 -5.20
C LEU A 65 -37.36 -34.01 -6.24
N GLU A 66 -37.57 -34.33 -7.52
CA GLU A 66 -36.70 -33.86 -8.61
C GLU A 66 -36.67 -32.33 -8.68
N THR A 67 -37.85 -31.69 -8.57
CA THR A 67 -37.98 -30.23 -8.56
C THR A 67 -37.28 -29.61 -7.34
N GLN A 68 -37.43 -30.23 -6.17
CA GLN A 68 -36.75 -29.79 -4.94
C GLN A 68 -35.23 -29.96 -5.05
N LEU A 69 -34.74 -31.07 -5.58
CA LEU A 69 -33.32 -31.30 -5.80
C LEU A 69 -32.72 -30.28 -6.76
N GLU A 70 -33.41 -29.94 -7.85
CA GLU A 70 -32.98 -28.88 -8.75
C GLU A 70 -32.96 -27.50 -8.07
N ALA A 71 -33.96 -27.20 -7.25
CA ALA A 71 -34.00 -25.95 -6.47
C ALA A 71 -32.87 -25.88 -5.43
N TYR A 72 -32.56 -26.98 -4.75
CA TYR A 72 -31.43 -27.05 -3.82
C TYR A 72 -30.09 -26.87 -4.53
N ARG A 73 -29.88 -27.56 -5.66
CA ARG A 73 -28.65 -27.40 -6.46
C ARG A 73 -28.46 -25.99 -6.97
N LYS A 74 -29.54 -25.32 -7.41
CA LYS A 74 -29.48 -23.91 -7.82
C LYS A 74 -29.12 -23.00 -6.65
N LYS A 75 -29.75 -23.18 -5.48
CA LYS A 75 -29.43 -22.41 -4.27
C LYS A 75 -27.98 -22.63 -3.81
N GLU A 76 -27.50 -23.87 -3.83
CA GLU A 76 -26.13 -24.21 -3.47
C GLU A 76 -25.13 -23.55 -4.44
N ALA A 77 -25.39 -23.59 -5.75
CA ALA A 77 -24.57 -22.91 -6.75
C ALA A 77 -24.56 -21.38 -6.53
N GLU A 78 -25.70 -20.76 -6.24
CA GLU A 78 -25.80 -19.33 -5.95
C GLU A 78 -25.05 -18.94 -4.67
N GLU A 79 -25.12 -19.75 -3.62
CA GLU A 79 -24.37 -19.50 -2.37
C GLU A 79 -22.87 -19.66 -2.56
N VAL A 80 -22.42 -20.64 -3.34
CA VAL A 80 -21.00 -20.82 -3.65
C VAL A 80 -20.45 -19.64 -4.44
N GLU A 81 -21.19 -19.16 -5.43
CA GLU A 81 -20.78 -17.98 -6.21
C GLU A 81 -20.76 -16.70 -5.35
N LYS A 82 -21.74 -16.51 -4.45
CA LYS A 82 -21.71 -15.40 -3.49
C LYS A 82 -20.49 -15.46 -2.57
N LYS A 83 -20.19 -16.62 -1.99
CA LYS A 83 -19.02 -16.80 -1.11
C LYS A 83 -17.72 -16.49 -1.84
N LYS A 84 -17.54 -16.96 -3.07
CA LYS A 84 -16.35 -16.64 -3.88
C LYS A 84 -16.22 -15.14 -4.15
N ASN A 85 -17.32 -14.48 -4.50
CA ASN A 85 -17.31 -13.03 -4.76
C ASN A 85 -16.99 -12.23 -3.49
N ASP A 86 -17.52 -12.64 -2.34
CA ASP A 86 -17.24 -12.00 -1.05
C ASP A 86 -15.77 -12.22 -0.64
N GLU A 87 -15.24 -13.43 -0.80
CA GLU A 87 -13.83 -13.75 -0.55
C GLU A 87 -12.89 -12.94 -1.46
N GLU A 88 -13.21 -12.79 -2.75
CA GLU A 88 -12.42 -11.98 -3.67
C GLU A 88 -12.48 -10.49 -3.31
N ALA A 89 -13.65 -9.98 -2.90
CA ALA A 89 -13.82 -8.61 -2.46
C ALA A 89 -13.04 -8.31 -1.16
N GLU A 90 -13.04 -9.25 -0.20
CA GLU A 90 -12.23 -9.14 1.00
C GLU A 90 -10.73 -9.19 0.70
N ALA A 91 -10.29 -10.09 -0.19
CA ALA A 91 -8.89 -10.20 -0.59
C ALA A 91 -8.40 -8.91 -1.24
N LYS A 92 -9.21 -8.28 -2.13
CA LYS A 92 -8.89 -6.98 -2.73
C LYS A 92 -8.75 -5.89 -1.67
N LYS A 93 -9.70 -5.79 -0.74
CA LYS A 93 -9.64 -4.81 0.37
C LYS A 93 -8.38 -5.02 1.21
N ARG A 94 -8.07 -6.25 1.62
CA ARG A 94 -6.86 -6.56 2.40
C ARG A 94 -5.58 -6.15 1.65
N GLY A 95 -5.48 -6.46 0.36
CA GLY A 95 -4.33 -6.07 -0.45
C GLY A 95 -4.19 -4.55 -0.63
N GLU A 96 -5.30 -3.81 -0.71
CA GLU A 96 -5.28 -2.35 -0.71
C GLU A 96 -4.80 -1.76 0.62
N TYR A 97 -5.25 -2.32 1.75
CA TYR A 97 -4.78 -1.93 3.08
C TYR A 97 -3.29 -2.22 3.27
N GLU A 98 -2.79 -3.38 2.83
CA GLU A 98 -1.37 -3.71 2.91
C GLU A 98 -0.52 -2.70 2.12
N LYS A 99 -0.92 -2.36 0.90
CA LYS A 99 -0.24 -1.31 0.11
C LYS A 99 -0.21 0.04 0.81
N LEU A 100 -1.32 0.42 1.46
CA LEU A 100 -1.39 1.69 2.20
C LEU A 100 -0.46 1.69 3.42
N ILE A 101 -0.37 0.57 4.13
CA ILE A 101 0.56 0.40 5.26
C ILE A 101 2.00 0.53 4.78
N GLU A 102 2.39 -0.16 3.71
CA GLU A 102 3.73 -0.07 3.14
C GLU A 102 4.10 1.36 2.70
N GLN A 103 3.14 2.10 2.12
CA GLN A 103 3.35 3.50 1.76
C GLN A 103 3.59 4.37 3.00
N LYS A 104 2.80 4.18 4.06
CA LYS A 104 2.94 4.94 5.30
C LYS A 104 4.25 4.63 6.03
N ASP A 105 4.68 3.37 6.02
CA ASP A 105 5.97 2.99 6.61
C ASP A 105 7.14 3.62 5.85
N LYS A 106 7.08 3.68 4.52
CA LYS A 106 8.07 4.41 3.70
C LYS A 106 8.08 5.90 4.01
N GLU A 107 6.91 6.54 4.07
CA GLU A 107 6.81 7.96 4.45
C GLU A 107 7.42 8.22 5.83
N LEU A 108 7.12 7.37 6.82
CA LEU A 108 7.69 7.49 8.17
C LEU A 108 9.21 7.31 8.20
N ALA A 109 9.74 6.37 7.41
CA ALA A 109 11.19 6.20 7.28
C ALA A 109 11.85 7.44 6.66
N ASP A 110 11.25 8.01 5.61
CA ASP A 110 11.75 9.23 4.96
C ASP A 110 11.71 10.44 5.91
N TYR A 111 10.65 10.59 6.72
CA TYR A 111 10.57 11.66 7.71
C TYR A 111 11.63 11.52 8.79
N LYS A 112 11.88 10.32 9.29
CA LYS A 112 12.95 10.05 10.27
C LYS A 112 14.33 10.38 9.70
N SER A 113 14.61 9.94 8.47
CA SER A 113 15.87 10.24 7.79
C SER A 113 16.07 11.75 7.61
N LYS A 114 15.02 12.47 7.19
CA LYS A 114 15.07 13.94 7.10
C LYS A 114 15.32 14.55 8.47
N GLN A 115 14.60 14.13 9.51
CA GLN A 115 14.78 14.65 10.86
C GLN A 115 16.23 14.51 11.34
N GLU A 116 16.84 13.33 11.15
CA GLU A 116 18.26 13.11 11.49
C GLU A 116 19.23 14.00 10.68
N ALA A 117 18.92 14.27 9.41
CA ALA A 117 19.72 15.17 8.60
C ALA A 117 19.58 16.62 9.08
N TRP A 118 18.38 17.03 9.48
CA TRP A 118 18.10 18.36 10.04
C TRP A 118 18.81 18.56 11.37
N THR A 119 18.76 17.60 12.29
CA THR A 119 19.45 17.69 13.58
C THR A 119 20.95 17.76 13.39
N LYS A 120 21.55 16.93 12.52
CA LYS A 120 22.99 17.01 12.20
C LYS A 120 23.39 18.37 11.63
N ARG A 121 22.53 18.98 10.78
CA ARG A 121 22.78 20.30 10.22
C ARG A 121 22.71 21.38 11.30
N GLU A 122 21.76 21.28 12.21
CA GLU A 122 21.61 22.20 13.34
C GLU A 122 22.80 22.12 14.32
N GLU A 123 23.25 20.90 14.64
CA GLU A 123 24.45 20.65 15.44
C GLU A 123 25.70 21.23 14.77
N ALA A 124 25.88 20.98 13.47
CA ALA A 124 27.00 21.51 12.70
C ALA A 124 26.99 23.05 12.65
N LEU A 125 25.81 23.66 12.50
CA LEU A 125 25.64 25.10 12.49
C LEU A 125 25.95 25.71 13.86
N THR A 126 25.46 25.08 14.92
CA THR A 126 25.75 25.49 16.31
C THR A 126 27.25 25.46 16.57
N ALA A 127 27.93 24.37 16.21
CA ALA A 127 29.38 24.26 16.35
C ALA A 127 30.15 25.31 15.52
N LYS A 128 29.67 25.63 14.31
CA LYS A 128 30.23 26.70 13.48
C LYS A 128 30.07 28.07 14.15
N ASN A 129 28.88 28.38 14.66
CA ASN A 129 28.60 29.66 15.32
C ASN A 129 29.42 29.85 16.59
N THR A 130 29.58 28.80 17.41
CA THR A 130 30.45 28.85 18.60
C THR A 130 31.89 29.23 18.24
N LYS A 131 32.46 28.60 17.19
CA LYS A 131 33.80 28.94 16.70
C LYS A 131 33.90 30.37 16.19
N ARG A 132 32.86 30.88 15.51
CA ARG A 132 32.80 32.28 15.04
C ARG A 132 32.74 33.26 16.19
N ILE A 133 31.95 32.96 17.22
CA ILE A 133 31.86 33.77 18.46
C ILE A 133 33.24 33.87 19.13
N GLU A 134 33.94 32.75 19.30
CA GLU A 134 35.29 32.74 19.87
C GLU A 134 36.27 33.59 19.02
N ALA A 135 36.23 33.43 17.69
CA ALA A 135 37.07 34.21 16.78
C ALA A 135 36.76 35.71 16.81
N LEU A 136 35.48 36.08 16.89
CA LEU A 136 35.03 37.47 17.00
C LEU A 136 35.44 38.07 18.34
N LYS A 137 35.28 37.34 19.44
CA LYS A 137 35.71 37.76 20.77
C LYS A 137 37.21 38.06 20.81
N ALA A 138 38.03 37.21 20.19
CA ALA A 138 39.47 37.43 20.07
C ALA A 138 39.82 38.66 19.20
N LYS A 139 39.05 38.94 18.15
CA LYS A 139 39.30 40.08 17.23
C LYS A 139 38.83 41.42 17.78
N LEU A 140 37.67 41.44 18.44
CA LEU A 140 37.01 42.67 18.92
C LEU A 140 37.52 43.11 20.29
N GLY A 141 38.00 42.18 21.13
CA GLY A 141 38.51 42.54 22.46
C GLY A 141 37.44 43.25 23.30
N GLU A 142 37.69 44.51 23.70
CA GLU A 142 36.77 45.30 24.53
C GLU A 142 35.43 45.63 23.82
N ASP A 143 35.47 45.77 22.49
CA ASP A 143 34.28 46.00 21.66
C ASP A 143 33.35 44.79 21.58
N TRP A 144 33.79 43.61 22.06
CA TRP A 144 32.98 42.39 22.10
C TRP A 144 31.70 42.58 22.92
N THR A 145 31.75 43.35 24.01
CA THR A 145 30.61 43.55 24.91
C THR A 145 29.35 44.06 24.21
N THR A 146 29.53 44.94 23.21
CA THR A 146 28.41 45.45 22.40
C THR A 146 27.89 44.36 21.45
N ALA A 147 28.79 43.61 20.80
CA ALA A 147 28.43 42.51 19.90
C ALA A 147 27.73 41.37 20.65
N GLU A 148 28.20 41.04 21.86
CA GLU A 148 27.65 40.01 22.75
C GLU A 148 26.20 40.34 23.13
N SER A 149 25.90 41.61 23.45
CA SER A 149 24.53 42.05 23.75
C SER A 149 23.55 41.86 22.60
N LEU A 150 24.03 41.89 21.34
CA LEU A 150 23.19 41.72 20.15
C LEU A 150 22.86 40.25 19.85
N ILE A 151 23.59 39.31 20.47
CA ILE A 151 23.44 37.87 20.23
C ILE A 151 23.01 37.07 21.46
N ALA A 152 23.10 37.64 22.67
CA ALA A 152 22.87 36.94 23.93
C ALA A 152 21.49 36.26 24.03
N ASP A 153 20.45 36.87 23.46
CA ASP A 153 19.07 36.35 23.55
C ASP A 153 18.68 35.47 22.34
N ILE A 154 19.62 35.15 21.45
CA ILE A 154 19.33 34.40 20.22
C ILE A 154 19.65 32.93 20.40
N SER A 155 18.62 32.14 20.69
CA SER A 155 18.74 30.69 20.82
C SER A 155 18.67 29.93 19.50
N ASP A 156 18.06 30.52 18.46
CA ASP A 156 17.93 29.89 17.14
C ASP A 156 19.27 29.99 16.38
N PRO A 157 19.92 28.85 16.05
CA PRO A 157 21.25 28.85 15.45
C PRO A 157 21.28 29.50 14.05
N TYR A 158 20.17 29.50 13.30
CA TYR A 158 20.11 30.16 11.99
C TYR A 158 20.03 31.68 12.14
N LYS A 159 19.21 32.18 13.06
CA LYS A 159 19.14 33.62 13.36
C LYS A 159 20.44 34.13 13.97
N LEU A 160 21.11 33.28 14.77
CA LEU A 160 22.40 33.60 15.34
C LEU A 160 23.45 33.76 14.24
N GLU A 161 23.47 32.88 13.24
CA GLU A 161 24.38 32.98 12.10
C GLU A 161 24.22 34.31 11.34
N GLU A 162 22.98 34.73 11.06
CA GLU A 162 22.68 35.99 10.37
C GLU A 162 23.18 37.22 11.16
N LYS A 163 23.05 37.20 12.49
CA LYS A 163 23.56 38.29 13.33
C LYS A 163 25.08 38.30 13.41
N LEU A 164 25.70 37.13 13.47
CA LEU A 164 27.16 37.01 13.42
C LEU A 164 27.72 37.52 12.08
N ASP A 165 27.05 37.22 10.96
CA ASP A 165 27.39 37.79 9.64
C ASP A 165 27.32 39.32 9.66
N ALA A 166 26.25 39.89 10.21
CA ALA A 166 26.11 41.35 10.31
C ALA A 166 27.20 42.00 11.18
N ILE A 167 27.59 41.36 12.29
CA ILE A 167 28.65 41.84 13.18
C ILE A 167 30.02 41.79 12.47
N GLU A 168 30.30 40.70 11.75
CA GLU A 168 31.55 40.55 10.99
C GLU A 168 31.68 41.59 9.86
N VAL A 169 30.59 41.88 9.15
CA VAL A 169 30.55 42.91 8.09
C VAL A 169 30.71 44.31 8.66
N PHE A 170 30.05 44.61 9.77
CA PHE A 170 30.05 45.96 10.35
C PHE A 170 31.38 46.34 11.02
N ARG A 171 32.11 45.38 11.61
CA ARG A 171 33.32 45.68 12.42
C ARG A 171 34.65 45.19 11.83
N GLY A 172 34.69 44.86 10.54
CA GLY A 172 35.96 44.77 9.80
C GLY A 172 36.82 43.57 10.14
N VAL A 173 36.24 42.37 10.23
CA VAL A 173 37.04 41.16 10.01
C VAL A 173 37.46 41.18 8.54
N PRO A 174 38.77 41.20 8.21
CA PRO A 174 39.17 41.02 6.83
C PRO A 174 38.72 39.62 6.45
N GLN A 175 37.71 39.54 5.58
CA GLN A 175 37.46 38.34 4.81
C GLN A 175 38.81 37.93 4.25
N GLU A 176 39.29 36.72 4.60
CA GLU A 176 40.29 36.07 3.76
C GLU A 176 39.67 36.07 2.37
N LYS A 177 40.17 36.97 1.51
CA LYS A 177 39.74 37.12 0.14
C LYS A 177 40.15 35.85 -0.59
N THR A 178 39.35 34.80 -0.47
CA THR A 178 39.01 34.02 -1.64
C THR A 178 37.83 34.75 -2.26
N PRO A 179 38.05 35.58 -3.29
CA PRO A 179 36.92 36.18 -3.98
C PRO A 179 36.07 35.03 -4.54
N PRO A 180 34.76 34.94 -4.25
CA PRO A 180 33.88 34.25 -5.17
C PRO A 180 34.04 34.95 -6.51
N LYS A 181 34.61 34.22 -7.47
CA LYS A 181 34.81 34.68 -8.84
C LYS A 181 33.43 34.86 -9.46
N GLY A 182 32.88 36.06 -9.33
CA GLY A 182 31.54 36.40 -9.81
C GLY A 182 31.07 37.74 -9.27
N GLY A 183 31.85 38.79 -9.51
CA GLY A 183 31.38 40.17 -9.33
C GLY A 183 30.35 40.51 -10.41
N GLY A 184 29.20 41.00 -9.95
CA GLY A 184 28.18 41.65 -10.77
C GLY A 184 27.22 42.33 -9.81
N ASP A 185 27.26 43.66 -9.79
CA ASP A 185 26.48 44.54 -8.92
C ASP A 185 25.02 44.08 -8.77
N LEU A 186 24.52 44.04 -7.53
CA LEU A 186 23.09 43.97 -7.26
C LEU A 186 22.53 45.40 -7.32
N PRO A 187 21.78 45.81 -8.37
CA PRO A 187 20.86 46.92 -8.22
C PRO A 187 19.66 46.40 -7.42
N GLY A 188 19.38 47.05 -6.29
CA GLY A 188 18.18 46.82 -5.50
C GLY A 188 16.94 46.93 -6.38
N GLY A 189 16.17 45.84 -6.48
CA GLY A 189 14.95 45.81 -7.27
C GLY A 189 14.22 44.48 -7.11
N GLY A 190 13.23 44.46 -6.22
CA GLY A 190 12.42 43.29 -5.91
C GLY A 190 11.92 42.55 -7.16
N GLY A 191 11.95 41.21 -7.12
CA GLY A 191 11.45 40.29 -8.14
C GLY A 191 12.20 40.29 -9.48
N LYS A 192 12.55 41.46 -10.03
CA LYS A 192 13.16 41.63 -11.36
C LYS A 192 14.60 41.14 -11.40
N GLY A 193 15.39 41.40 -10.36
CA GLY A 193 16.77 40.91 -10.26
C GLY A 193 16.82 39.38 -10.26
N ARG A 194 15.99 38.75 -9.42
CA ARG A 194 15.89 37.30 -9.31
C ARG A 194 15.40 36.62 -10.59
N LEU A 195 14.43 37.22 -11.30
CA LEU A 195 13.98 36.71 -12.60
C LEU A 195 15.10 36.76 -13.66
N ASN A 196 15.93 37.81 -13.65
CA ASN A 196 17.03 37.94 -14.60
C ASN A 196 18.14 36.90 -14.35
N GLU A 197 18.44 36.57 -13.10
CA GLU A 197 19.37 35.49 -12.75
C GLU A 197 18.88 34.14 -13.29
N LEU A 198 17.59 33.82 -13.12
CA LEU A 198 17.00 32.57 -13.60
C LEU A 198 16.97 32.50 -15.14
N LYS A 199 16.72 33.63 -15.82
CA LYS A 199 16.86 33.75 -17.29
C LYS A 199 18.29 33.54 -17.75
N GLU A 200 19.27 34.06 -17.01
CA GLU A 200 20.68 33.94 -17.36
C GLU A 200 21.17 32.49 -17.25
N ILE A 201 20.71 31.74 -16.24
CA ILE A 201 20.99 30.31 -16.11
C ILE A 201 20.44 29.52 -17.32
N LEU A 202 19.21 29.81 -17.74
CA LEU A 202 18.61 29.20 -18.93
C LEU A 202 19.36 29.58 -20.23
N ASN A 203 19.75 30.85 -20.37
CA ASN A 203 20.49 31.33 -21.55
C ASN A 203 21.90 30.75 -21.66
N LYS A 204 22.54 30.44 -20.52
CA LYS A 204 23.83 29.72 -20.49
C LYS A 204 23.68 28.20 -20.66
N GLY A 205 22.48 27.70 -20.93
CA GLY A 205 22.19 26.28 -21.14
C GLY A 205 22.07 25.46 -19.84
N GLY A 206 22.00 26.11 -18.68
CA GLY A 206 21.80 25.47 -17.39
C GLY A 206 20.34 25.02 -17.19
N ARG A 207 20.15 23.94 -16.43
CA ARG A 207 18.81 23.48 -16.03
C ARG A 207 18.44 24.05 -14.67
N LEU A 208 17.28 24.69 -14.61
CA LEU A 208 16.67 25.13 -13.34
C LEU A 208 16.13 23.92 -12.57
N THR A 209 16.28 23.94 -11.25
CA THR A 209 15.66 22.97 -10.34
C THR A 209 14.13 23.14 -10.28
N ALA A 210 13.39 22.15 -9.78
CA ALA A 210 11.92 22.22 -9.68
C ALA A 210 11.41 23.36 -8.75
N GLY A 211 12.24 23.84 -7.82
CA GLY A 211 11.95 25.04 -7.03
C GLY A 211 12.13 26.31 -7.85
N GLU A 212 13.27 26.44 -8.51
CA GLU A 212 13.62 27.60 -9.35
C GLU A 212 12.71 27.76 -10.57
N GLN A 213 12.22 26.66 -11.14
CA GLN A 213 11.22 26.72 -12.21
C GLN A 213 9.91 27.33 -11.72
N ARG A 214 9.44 26.93 -10.53
CA ARG A 214 8.22 27.50 -9.93
C ARG A 214 8.39 28.97 -9.62
N GLU A 215 9.54 29.36 -9.08
CA GLU A 215 9.87 30.76 -8.84
C GLU A 215 9.98 31.57 -10.14
N PHE A 216 10.60 31.02 -11.18
CA PHE A 216 10.70 31.64 -12.49
C PHE A 216 9.32 31.99 -13.06
N PHE A 217 8.39 31.03 -13.08
CA PHE A 217 7.04 31.26 -13.60
C PHE A 217 6.26 32.23 -12.72
N ARG A 218 6.40 32.14 -11.38
CA ARG A 218 5.73 33.07 -10.46
C ARG A 218 6.20 34.50 -10.67
N LEU A 219 7.51 34.72 -10.73
CA LEU A 219 8.12 36.03 -10.91
C LEU A 219 7.90 36.60 -12.32
N ALA A 220 7.93 35.75 -13.35
CA ALA A 220 7.59 36.16 -14.71
C ALA A 220 6.16 36.70 -14.78
N HIS A 221 5.20 35.98 -14.19
CA HIS A 221 3.79 36.38 -14.18
C HIS A 221 3.53 37.62 -13.31
N GLU A 222 4.10 37.70 -12.11
CA GLU A 222 3.95 38.87 -11.21
C GLU A 222 4.51 40.17 -11.81
N LEU A 223 5.50 40.08 -12.69
CA LEU A 223 6.14 41.23 -13.33
C LEU A 223 5.54 41.60 -14.67
N GLU A 224 4.78 40.70 -15.30
CA GLU A 224 4.05 40.95 -16.54
C GLU A 224 2.67 41.57 -16.28
N GLN A 225 2.12 41.42 -15.06
CA GLN A 225 0.88 42.06 -14.61
C GLN A 225 1.05 43.45 -13.95
N LYS A 226 2.28 43.99 -13.90
CA LYS A 226 2.58 45.35 -13.41
C LYS A 226 3.00 46.25 -14.55
#